data_AF-A0A7K0EUG8-F1
#
_entry.id   AF-A0A7K0EUG8-F1
#
_cell.length_a   1.000
_cell.length_b   1.000
_cell.length_c   1.000
_cell.angle_alpha   90.00
_cell.angle_beta   90.00
_cell.angle_gamma   90.00
#
_symmetry.space_group_name_H-M   'P 1'
#
loop_
_entity.id
_entity.type
_entity.pdbx_description
1 polymer ?
#
loop_
_entity_poly.entity_id
_entity_poly.type
_entity_poly.pdbx_seq_one_letter_code
_entity_poly.pdbx_strand_id
1 'polypeptide(L)'
;MSRDYLFYSCVAIFLINNTLINTLTKLFPKVDGTKLPIPNQQLWIENRDQLNEIFRNWFYCLMAAVKTIMALSLYVLGRLNSQLGSTNLSGHQWLLPVCTAIIAIVIVSLPIRLALKPAAEE
;
A
#
# COMPACT_ATOMS: atom_id res chain seq x y z
N MET A 1 -11.53 1.68 26.08
CA MET A 1 -11.25 2.30 24.76
C MET A 1 -12.59 2.58 24.09
N SER A 2 -12.94 3.84 23.81
CA SER A 2 -14.25 4.18 23.23
C SER A 2 -14.25 3.95 21.70
N ARG A 3 -15.43 3.67 21.13
CA ARG A 3 -15.63 3.49 19.67
C ARG A 3 -15.12 4.70 18.89
N ASP A 4 -15.31 5.90 19.43
CA ASP A 4 -14.92 7.14 18.79
C ASP A 4 -13.39 7.27 18.72
N TYR A 5 -12.67 6.85 19.77
CA TYR A 5 -11.22 6.82 19.76
C TYR A 5 -10.66 5.88 18.67
N LEU A 6 -11.26 4.70 18.48
CA LEU A 6 -10.89 3.77 17.40
C LEU A 6 -11.16 4.39 16.03
N PHE A 7 -12.33 5.00 15.84
CA PHE A 7 -12.69 5.66 14.59
C PHE A 7 -11.72 6.79 14.24
N TYR A 8 -11.47 7.73 15.16
CA TYR A 8 -10.54 8.83 14.93
C TYR A 8 -9.10 8.35 14.70
N SER A 9 -8.66 7.30 15.40
CA SER A 9 -7.34 6.70 15.16
C SER A 9 -7.24 6.11 13.75
N CYS A 10 -8.25 5.38 13.29
CA CYS A 10 -8.29 4.84 11.93
C CYS A 10 -8.25 5.94 10.87
N VAL A 11 -9.04 7.01 11.06
CA VAL A 11 -9.07 8.17 10.15
C VAL A 11 -7.72 8.90 10.13
N ALA A 12 -7.09 9.11 11.29
CA ALA A 12 -5.79 9.75 11.38
C ALA A 12 -4.71 8.91 10.69
N ILE A 13 -4.65 7.60 10.96
CA ILE A 13 -3.72 6.68 10.29
C ILE A 13 -3.94 6.71 8.78
N PHE A 14 -5.19 6.76 8.33
CA PHE A 14 -5.52 6.81 6.91
C PHE A 14 -5.03 8.11 6.24
N LEU A 15 -5.32 9.26 6.84
CA LEU A 15 -4.88 10.56 6.33
C LEU A 15 -3.36 10.69 6.30
N ILE A 16 -2.70 10.20 7.36
CA ILE A 16 -1.24 10.15 7.43
C ILE A 16 -0.70 9.27 6.31
N ASN A 17 -1.20 8.05 6.13
CA ASN A 17 -0.74 7.15 5.07
C ASN A 17 -0.93 7.77 3.69
N ASN A 18 -2.09 8.38 3.40
CA ASN A 18 -2.34 8.98 2.10
C ASN A 18 -1.38 10.15 1.80
N THR A 19 -1.20 11.05 2.78
CA THR A 19 -0.30 12.20 2.66
C THR A 19 1.16 11.76 2.56
N LEU A 20 1.55 10.77 3.38
CA LEU A 20 2.91 10.23 3.41
C LEU A 20 3.27 9.56 2.08
N ILE A 21 2.40 8.72 1.52
CA ILE A 21 2.65 8.05 0.23
C ILE A 21 2.79 9.07 -0.91
N ASN A 22 1.92 10.09 -0.93
CA ASN A 22 2.01 11.15 -1.94
C ASN A 22 3.30 11.97 -1.79
N THR A 23 3.70 12.24 -0.55
CA THR A 23 4.96 12.95 -0.26
C THR A 23 6.17 12.11 -0.67
N LEU A 24 6.19 10.82 -0.32
CA LEU A 24 7.24 9.89 -0.73
C LEU A 24 7.35 9.80 -2.25
N THR A 25 6.24 9.73 -2.97
CA THR A 25 6.26 9.69 -4.45
C THR A 25 6.94 10.92 -5.06
N LYS A 26 6.83 12.09 -4.42
CA LYS A 26 7.47 13.34 -4.87
C LYS A 26 8.91 13.50 -4.40
N LEU A 27 9.25 12.91 -3.25
CA LEU A 27 10.59 12.99 -2.68
C LEU A 27 11.54 11.92 -3.23
N PHE A 28 11.03 10.74 -3.57
CA PHE A 28 11.83 9.60 -4.01
C PHE A 28 12.71 9.89 -5.24
N PRO A 29 12.24 10.63 -6.28
CA PRO A 29 13.09 11.03 -7.40
C PRO A 29 14.26 11.94 -7.00
N LYS A 30 14.18 12.61 -5.84
CA LYS A 30 15.22 13.51 -5.33
C LYS A 30 16.24 12.80 -4.45
N VAL A 31 16.04 11.51 -4.15
CA VAL A 31 16.96 10.71 -3.35
C VAL A 31 18.09 10.19 -4.24
N ASP A 32 19.32 10.36 -3.75
CA ASP A 32 20.53 9.84 -4.36
C ASP A 32 20.46 8.31 -4.47
N GLY A 33 20.58 7.79 -5.70
CA GLY A 33 20.46 6.37 -6.01
C GLY A 33 21.55 5.53 -5.35
N THR A 34 22.68 6.13 -4.97
CA THR A 34 23.80 5.45 -4.30
C THR A 34 23.50 5.07 -2.84
N LYS A 35 22.43 5.60 -2.24
CA LYS A 35 22.04 5.32 -0.85
C LYS A 35 20.90 4.32 -0.70
N LEU A 36 20.36 3.82 -1.82
CA LEU A 36 19.26 2.87 -1.81
C LEU A 36 19.79 1.43 -1.66
N PRO A 37 19.35 0.65 -0.67
CA PRO A 37 19.73 -0.75 -0.51
C PRO A 37 18.97 -1.61 -1.53
N ILE A 38 19.33 -1.48 -2.81
CA ILE A 38 18.70 -2.20 -3.92
C ILE A 38 19.71 -3.11 -4.63
N PRO A 39 19.31 -4.30 -5.06
CA PRO A 39 20.14 -5.16 -5.90
C PRO A 39 20.42 -4.45 -7.24
N ASN A 40 21.55 -4.75 -7.89
CA ASN A 40 21.94 -4.19 -9.19
C ASN A 40 21.96 -2.64 -9.22
N GLN A 41 22.41 -2.01 -8.12
CA GLN A 41 22.35 -0.57 -7.92
C GLN A 41 22.91 0.26 -9.09
N GLN A 42 24.04 -0.17 -9.66
CA GLN A 42 24.70 0.55 -10.76
C GLN A 42 23.86 0.58 -12.04
N LEU A 43 23.26 -0.55 -12.42
CA LEU A 43 22.31 -0.67 -13.54
C LEU A 43 21.07 0.22 -13.35
N TRP A 44 20.57 0.32 -12.12
CA TRP A 44 19.41 1.16 -11.79
C TRP A 44 19.74 2.65 -11.72
N ILE A 45 20.99 3.01 -11.42
CA ILE A 45 21.47 4.40 -11.50
C ILE A 45 21.58 4.82 -12.96
N GLU A 46 22.08 3.94 -13.83
CA GLU A 46 22.15 4.17 -15.28
C GLU A 46 20.75 4.32 -15.92
N ASN A 47 19.75 3.58 -15.40
CA ASN A 47 18.36 3.61 -15.86
C ASN A 47 17.43 4.29 -14.85
N ARG A 48 17.81 5.49 -14.38
CA ARG A 48 17.13 6.17 -13.26
C ARG A 48 15.66 6.49 -13.52
N ASP A 49 15.29 6.74 -14.78
CA ASP A 49 13.92 7.04 -15.18
C ASP A 49 13.01 5.82 -15.01
N GLN A 50 13.46 4.64 -15.43
CA GLN A 50 12.74 3.38 -15.19
C GLN A 50 12.60 3.10 -13.68
N LEU A 51 13.66 3.35 -12.90
CA LEU A 51 13.61 3.20 -11.44
C LEU A 51 12.54 4.13 -10.83
N ASN A 52 12.52 5.40 -11.24
CA ASN A 52 11.52 6.38 -10.79
C ASN A 52 10.09 5.93 -11.13
N GLU A 53 9.89 5.38 -12.33
CA GLU A 53 8.60 4.86 -12.76
C GLU A 53 8.15 3.66 -11.90
N ILE A 54 9.05 2.71 -11.64
CA ILE A 54 8.76 1.54 -10.79
C ILE A 54 8.30 1.99 -9.40
N PHE A 55 9.04 2.90 -8.76
CA PHE A 55 8.68 3.41 -7.45
C PHE A 55 7.36 4.18 -7.48
N ARG A 56 7.16 5.05 -8.47
CA ARG A 56 5.91 5.81 -8.66
C ARG A 56 4.71 4.85 -8.79
N ASN A 57 4.83 3.85 -9.65
CA ASN A 57 3.78 2.84 -9.87
C ASN A 57 3.54 2.01 -8.61
N TRP A 58 4.60 1.64 -7.88
CA TRP A 58 4.49 0.93 -6.62
C TRP A 58 3.76 1.75 -5.54
N PHE A 59 4.06 3.05 -5.41
CA PHE A 59 3.33 3.93 -4.51
C PHE A 59 1.85 4.09 -4.90
N TYR A 60 1.53 4.14 -6.20
CA TYR A 60 0.13 4.11 -6.65
C TYR A 60 -0.57 2.79 -6.29
N CYS A 61 0.09 1.65 -6.46
CA CYS A 61 -0.42 0.35 -6.03
C CYS A 61 -0.69 0.32 -4.52
N LEU A 62 0.22 0.88 -3.71
CA LEU A 62 0.03 1.00 -2.27
C LEU A 62 -1.18 1.87 -1.91
N MET A 63 -1.35 3.02 -2.58
CA MET A 63 -2.55 3.85 -2.39
C MET A 63 -3.83 3.12 -2.80
N ALA A 64 -3.81 2.38 -3.91
CA ALA A 64 -4.95 1.60 -4.36
C ALA A 64 -5.32 0.51 -3.35
N ALA A 65 -4.33 -0.22 -2.83
CA ALA A 65 -4.52 -1.23 -1.79
C ALA A 65 -5.17 -0.67 -0.52
N VAL A 66 -4.69 0.48 -0.04
CA VAL A 66 -5.28 1.16 1.13
C VAL A 66 -6.74 1.55 0.85
N LYS A 67 -7.05 2.10 -0.32
CA LYS A 67 -8.43 2.43 -0.72
C LYS A 67 -9.33 1.19 -0.80
N THR A 68 -8.82 0.08 -1.33
CA THR A 68 -9.55 -1.19 -1.41
C THR A 68 -9.86 -1.75 -0.03
N ILE A 69 -8.88 -1.74 0.89
CA ILE A 69 -9.07 -2.18 2.27
C ILE A 69 -10.12 -1.32 2.98
N MET A 70 -10.09 -0.01 2.75
CA MET A 70 -11.11 0.89 3.28
C MET A 70 -12.50 0.57 2.73
N ALA A 71 -12.63 0.39 1.41
CA ALA A 71 -13.90 0.03 0.79
C ALA A 71 -14.45 -1.30 1.31
N LEU A 72 -13.60 -2.32 1.45
CA LEU A 72 -13.97 -3.61 2.05
C LEU A 72 -14.41 -3.47 3.51
N SER A 73 -13.71 -2.66 4.29
CA SER A 73 -14.03 -2.43 5.71
C SER A 73 -15.39 -1.73 5.86
N LEU A 74 -15.65 -0.71 5.05
CA LEU A 74 -16.94 -0.01 5.01
C LEU A 74 -18.07 -0.92 4.52
N TYR A 75 -17.80 -1.77 3.53
CA TYR A 75 -18.75 -2.76 3.05
C TYR A 75 -19.17 -3.72 4.17
N VAL A 76 -18.20 -4.31 4.89
CA VAL A 76 -18.48 -5.21 6.03
C VAL A 76 -19.21 -4.47 7.14
N LEU A 77 -18.79 -3.23 7.48
CA LEU A 77 -19.46 -2.42 8.48
C LEU A 77 -20.92 -2.11 8.10
N GLY A 78 -21.18 -1.77 6.83
CA GLY A 78 -22.53 -1.55 6.32
C GLY A 78 -23.40 -2.80 6.41
N ARG A 79 -22.84 -3.98 6.12
CA ARG A 79 -23.54 -5.26 6.27
C ARG A 79 -23.87 -5.55 7.73
N LEU A 80 -22.91 -5.38 8.63
CA LEU A 80 -23.14 -5.56 10.07
C LEU A 80 -24.18 -4.56 10.61
N ASN A 81 -24.16 -3.32 10.16
CA ASN A 81 -25.13 -2.31 10.56
C ASN A 81 -26.57 -2.61 10.05
N SER A 82 -26.69 -3.25 8.88
CA SER A 82 -28.00 -3.65 8.32
C SER A 82 -28.59 -4.90 8.97
N GLN A 83 -27.77 -5.75 9.59
CA GLN A 83 -28.21 -6.92 10.33
C GLN A 83 -28.60 -6.51 11.75
N LEU A 84 -29.83 -5.99 11.90
CA LEU A 84 -30.44 -5.67 13.19
C LEU A 84 -30.44 -6.92 14.11
N GLY A 85 -29.43 -7.04 14.97
CA GLY A 85 -29.42 -7.96 16.11
C GLY A 85 -28.53 -9.20 16.02
N SER A 86 -27.88 -9.51 14.88
CA SER A 86 -26.90 -10.61 14.82
C SER A 86 -25.47 -10.10 14.81
N THR A 87 -24.80 -10.12 15.96
CA THR A 87 -23.37 -9.79 16.13
C THR A 87 -22.43 -10.90 15.64
N ASN A 88 -22.92 -11.83 14.80
CA ASN A 88 -22.13 -12.96 14.32
C ASN A 88 -21.07 -12.49 13.31
N LEU A 89 -19.89 -12.13 13.82
CA LEU A 89 -18.68 -11.85 13.04
C LEU A 89 -18.17 -13.06 12.25
N SER A 90 -18.67 -14.27 12.53
CA SER A 90 -18.21 -15.52 11.91
C SER A 90 -18.20 -15.48 10.38
N GLY A 91 -19.17 -14.81 9.74
CA GLY A 91 -19.23 -14.68 8.27
C GLY A 91 -18.21 -13.72 7.64
N HIS A 92 -17.47 -12.94 8.45
CA HIS A 92 -16.57 -11.88 7.95
C HIS A 92 -15.11 -12.08 8.41
N GLN A 93 -14.77 -13.24 8.97
CA GLN A 93 -13.40 -13.56 9.39
C GLN A 93 -12.40 -13.53 8.22
N TRP A 94 -12.87 -13.70 6.99
CA TRP A 94 -12.08 -13.60 5.76
C TRP A 94 -11.53 -12.19 5.50
N LEU A 95 -12.12 -11.15 6.10
CA LEU A 95 -11.72 -9.77 5.85
C LEU A 95 -10.25 -9.55 6.23
N LEU A 96 -9.85 -10.05 7.39
CA LEU A 96 -8.47 -9.88 7.88
C LEU A 96 -7.44 -10.56 6.96
N PRO A 97 -7.53 -11.86 6.63
CA PRO A 97 -6.56 -12.50 5.74
C PRO A 97 -6.57 -11.88 4.33
N VAL A 98 -7.71 -11.42 3.81
CA VAL A 98 -7.75 -10.71 2.52
C VAL A 98 -7.02 -9.37 2.58
N CYS A 99 -7.27 -8.54 3.60
CA CYS A 99 -6.54 -7.29 3.80
C CYS A 99 -5.03 -7.53 3.95
N THR A 100 -4.65 -8.54 4.73
CA THR A 100 -3.25 -8.95 4.91
C THR A 100 -2.63 -9.39 3.58
N ALA A 101 -3.32 -10.21 2.78
CA ALA A 101 -2.83 -10.66 1.49
C ALA A 101 -2.63 -9.49 0.52
N ILE A 102 -3.56 -8.54 0.46
CA ILE A 102 -3.45 -7.33 -0.36
C ILE A 102 -2.17 -6.55 0.01
N ILE A 103 -1.95 -6.30 1.30
CA ILE A 103 -0.75 -5.57 1.77
C ILE A 103 0.52 -6.37 1.46
N ALA A 104 0.53 -7.68 1.76
CA ALA A 104 1.68 -8.53 1.54
C ALA A 104 2.09 -8.57 0.06
N ILE A 105 1.12 -8.72 -0.85
CA ILE A 105 1.38 -8.70 -2.30
C ILE A 105 2.00 -7.37 -2.73
N VAL A 106 1.46 -6.24 -2.27
CA VAL A 106 2.02 -4.92 -2.60
C VAL A 106 3.44 -4.79 -2.07
N ILE A 107 3.70 -5.12 -0.80
CA ILE A 107 5.03 -5.01 -0.20
C ILE A 107 6.05 -5.89 -0.94
N VAL A 108 5.69 -7.14 -1.25
CA VAL A 108 6.56 -8.10 -1.92
C VAL A 108 6.75 -7.78 -3.41
N SER A 109 5.83 -7.07 -4.05
CA SER A 109 5.94 -6.71 -5.47
C SER A 109 7.14 -5.80 -5.78
N LEU A 110 7.56 -4.94 -4.85
CA LEU A 110 8.69 -4.03 -5.04
C LEU A 110 10.04 -4.77 -5.09
N PRO A 111 10.44 -5.57 -4.08
CA PRO A 111 11.71 -6.29 -4.13
C PRO A 111 11.77 -7.25 -5.32
N ILE A 112 10.66 -7.88 -5.70
CA ILE A 112 10.60 -8.71 -6.92
C ILE A 112 10.93 -7.88 -8.16
N ARG A 113 10.30 -6.71 -8.33
CA ARG A 113 10.56 -5.83 -9.48
C ARG A 113 11.98 -5.28 -9.49
N LEU A 114 12.55 -4.94 -8.34
CA LEU A 114 13.92 -4.44 -8.24
C LEU A 114 14.98 -5.53 -8.48
N ALA A 115 14.64 -6.80 -8.19
CA ALA A 115 15.51 -7.95 -8.45
C ALA A 115 15.59 -8.29 -9.95
N LEU A 116 14.56 -7.96 -10.73
CA LEU A 116 14.61 -8.03 -12.19
C LEU A 116 15.53 -6.93 -12.73
N LYS A 117 16.29 -7.21 -13.78
CA LYS A 117 17.12 -6.18 -14.44
C LYS A 117 16.21 -5.15 -15.14
N PRO A 118 16.64 -3.88 -15.28
CA PRO A 118 15.92 -2.91 -16.09
C PRO A 118 15.69 -3.48 -17.50
N ALA A 119 14.52 -3.19 -18.07
CA ALA A 119 14.20 -3.64 -19.42
C ALA A 119 15.19 -2.96 -20.36
N ALA A 120 15.94 -3.74 -21.15
CA ALA A 120 16.75 -3.18 -22.20
C ALA A 120 15.81 -2.44 -23.15
N GLU A 121 15.98 -1.13 -23.26
CA GLU A 121 15.35 -0.35 -24.32
C GLU A 121 16.00 -0.83 -25.62
N GLU A 122 15.23 -1.55 -26.45
CA GLU A 122 15.59 -1.86 -27.84
C GLU A 122 15.59 -0.57 -28.68
#